data_AF-A0A1Z1MZD4-F1
#
_entry.id   AF-A0A1Z1MZD4-F1
#
_cell.length_a   1.000
_cell.length_b   1.000
_cell.length_c   1.000
_cell.angle_alpha   90.00
_cell.angle_beta   90.00
_cell.angle_gamma   90.00
#
_symmetry.space_group_name_H-M   'P 1'
#
loop_
_entity.id
_entity.type
_entity.pdbx_description
1 polymer ?
#
loop_
_entity_poly.entity_id
_entity_poly.type
_entity_poly.pdbx_seq_one_letter_code
_entity_poly.pdbx_strand_id
1 'polypeptide(L)'
;WVYQMTPHDEWDYDGVNEMILVDKPFDGKDRKLLVHFDRNGFGYTLDRLTGELLVAEKYDPAVNWASKIDLKTGLPVRDKKFSTEANGEDVNSQGICPAALGSKDQQPAAYSKDTGLFYVPTN
;
A
#
# COMPACT_ATOMS: atom_id res chain seq x y z
N TRP A 1 -5.17 -17.00 -2.74
CA TRP A 1 -5.74 -15.80 -3.40
C TRP A 1 -4.58 -14.93 -3.86
N VAL A 2 -4.84 -13.94 -4.71
CA VAL A 2 -3.85 -12.94 -5.15
C VAL A 2 -4.56 -11.59 -5.28
N TYR A 3 -3.87 -10.51 -4.94
CA TYR A 3 -4.35 -9.14 -5.03
C TYR A 3 -3.25 -8.25 -5.64
N GLN A 4 -3.53 -7.59 -6.76
CA GLN A 4 -2.58 -6.72 -7.44
C GLN A 4 -2.73 -5.29 -6.92
N MET A 5 -1.76 -4.83 -6.13
CA MET A 5 -1.81 -3.52 -5.43
C MET A 5 -1.62 -2.33 -6.40
N THR A 6 -0.73 -2.49 -7.38
CA THR A 6 -0.41 -1.47 -8.38
C THR A 6 -0.55 -2.06 -9.79
N PRO A 7 -1.77 -2.15 -10.36
CA PRO A 7 -1.98 -2.66 -11.72
C PRO A 7 -1.38 -1.74 -12.77
N HIS A 8 -0.59 -2.26 -13.71
CA HIS A 8 0.15 -1.45 -14.69
C HIS A 8 0.99 -0.39 -13.98
N ASP A 9 2.03 -0.83 -13.29
CA ASP A 9 2.92 0.09 -12.57
C ASP A 9 3.58 1.10 -13.52
N GLU A 10 3.78 2.31 -13.01
CA GLU A 10 4.28 3.49 -13.73
C GLU A 10 5.48 4.13 -13.01
N TRP A 11 5.87 3.60 -11.84
CA TRP A 11 6.72 4.32 -10.87
C TRP A 11 7.81 3.47 -10.19
N ASP A 12 7.94 2.18 -10.54
CA ASP A 12 8.82 1.24 -9.85
C ASP A 12 8.39 1.01 -8.38
N TYR A 13 7.09 0.87 -8.14
CA TYR A 13 6.58 0.51 -6.80
C TYR A 13 6.51 -1.01 -6.64
N ASP A 14 7.67 -1.63 -6.40
CA ASP A 14 7.76 -3.07 -6.19
C ASP A 14 6.92 -3.55 -4.99
N GLY A 15 6.01 -4.48 -5.27
CA GLY A 15 5.13 -5.11 -4.27
C GLY A 15 5.77 -6.14 -3.35
N VAL A 16 7.08 -6.03 -3.07
CA VAL A 16 7.90 -7.09 -2.45
C VAL A 16 8.04 -6.97 -0.94
N ASN A 17 7.54 -5.88 -0.35
CA ASN A 17 7.63 -5.63 1.08
C ASN A 17 6.97 -6.76 1.90
N GLU A 18 7.38 -6.90 3.16
CA GLU A 18 7.02 -8.02 4.03
C GLU A 18 5.50 -8.16 4.27
N MET A 19 5.11 -9.38 4.64
CA MET A 19 3.74 -9.75 4.97
C MET A 19 3.66 -10.11 6.46
N ILE A 20 3.13 -9.23 7.30
CA ILE A 20 3.05 -9.46 8.74
C ILE A 20 1.69 -10.10 9.07
N LEU A 21 1.72 -11.30 9.64
CA LEU A 21 0.50 -12.03 10.00
C LEU A 21 0.10 -11.72 11.44
N VAL A 22 -1.14 -11.27 11.63
CA VAL A 22 -1.67 -10.90 12.95
C VAL A 22 -3.07 -11.47 13.12
N ASP A 23 -3.36 -11.99 14.32
CA ASP A 23 -4.69 -12.41 14.73
C ASP A 23 -5.23 -11.38 15.71
N LYS A 24 -6.28 -10.64 15.32
CA LYS A 24 -6.92 -9.66 16.19
C LYS A 24 -8.37 -9.39 15.80
N PRO A 25 -9.19 -8.81 16.70
CA PRO A 25 -10.50 -8.31 16.34
C PRO A 25 -10.43 -7.23 15.25
N PHE A 26 -11.26 -7.37 14.23
CA PHE A 26 -11.51 -6.37 13.20
C PHE A 26 -13.02 -6.29 12.96
N ASP A 27 -13.60 -5.09 13.07
CA ASP A 27 -15.04 -4.85 13.04
C ASP A 27 -15.85 -5.80 13.96
N GLY A 28 -15.35 -6.00 15.17
CA GLY A 28 -16.01 -6.82 16.20
C GLY A 28 -15.94 -8.33 15.97
N LYS A 29 -15.18 -8.80 14.98
CA LYS A 29 -14.97 -10.24 14.71
C LYS A 29 -13.49 -10.59 14.82
N ASP A 30 -13.18 -11.76 15.38
CA ASP A 30 -11.81 -12.28 15.34
C ASP A 30 -11.43 -12.60 13.90
N ARG A 31 -10.38 -11.96 13.40
CA ARG A 31 -9.91 -12.14 12.03
C ARG A 31 -8.45 -12.55 11.98
N LYS A 32 -8.15 -13.36 10.97
CA LYS A 32 -6.80 -13.79 10.62
C LYS A 32 -6.28 -12.85 9.54
N LEU A 33 -5.50 -11.85 9.96
CA LEU A 33 -5.07 -10.76 9.11
C LEU A 33 -3.67 -10.99 8.54
N LEU A 34 -3.43 -10.37 7.39
CA LEU A 34 -2.12 -10.07 6.80
C LEU A 34 -2.05 -8.55 6.62
N VAL A 35 -0.97 -7.95 7.10
CA VAL A 35 -0.69 -6.52 6.97
C VAL A 35 0.59 -6.30 6.17
N HIS A 36 0.52 -5.39 5.22
CA HIS A 36 1.59 -5.10 4.26
C HIS A 36 1.69 -3.59 4.03
N PHE A 37 2.89 -3.03 4.16
CA PHE A 37 3.16 -1.62 3.90
C PHE A 37 3.95 -1.51 2.60
N ASP A 38 3.27 -1.13 1.52
CA ASP A 38 3.84 -1.21 0.18
C ASP A 38 4.75 -0.02 -0.14
N ARG A 39 5.64 -0.19 -1.14
CA ARG A 39 6.44 0.90 -1.74
C ARG A 39 5.54 2.07 -2.17
N ASN A 40 4.36 1.78 -2.70
CA ASN A 40 3.43 2.79 -3.22
C ASN A 40 2.83 3.74 -2.15
N GLY A 41 3.15 3.53 -0.86
CA GLY A 41 2.73 4.40 0.24
C GLY A 41 1.35 4.09 0.84
N PHE A 42 0.70 3.02 0.37
CA PHE A 42 -0.50 2.46 0.99
C PHE A 42 -0.17 1.27 1.91
N GLY A 43 -0.83 1.25 3.05
CA GLY A 43 -0.85 0.13 3.98
C GLY A 43 -2.10 -0.70 3.74
N TYR A 44 -1.91 -1.98 3.46
CA TYR A 44 -2.96 -2.93 3.14
C TYR A 44 -3.17 -3.90 4.30
N THR A 45 -4.42 -4.08 4.72
CA THR A 45 -4.83 -5.18 5.61
C THR A 45 -5.80 -6.07 4.86
N LEU A 46 -5.50 -7.36 4.79
CA LEU A 46 -6.33 -8.37 4.13
C LEU A 46 -6.67 -9.49 5.09
N ASP A 47 -7.82 -10.14 4.89
CA ASP A 47 -8.05 -11.46 5.48
C ASP A 47 -7.13 -12.48 4.80
N ARG A 48 -6.20 -13.06 5.56
CA ARG A 48 -5.17 -13.91 4.97
C ARG A 48 -5.69 -15.24 4.46
N LEU A 49 -6.90 -15.66 4.85
CA LEU A 49 -7.49 -16.90 4.35
C LEU A 49 -8.23 -16.67 3.03
N THR A 50 -8.96 -15.57 2.89
CA THR A 50 -9.85 -15.33 1.75
C THR A 50 -9.27 -14.37 0.71
N GLY A 51 -8.38 -13.46 1.13
CA GLY A 51 -7.89 -12.36 0.30
C GLY A 51 -8.84 -11.16 0.24
N GLU A 52 -9.85 -11.12 1.11
CA GLU A 52 -10.73 -9.95 1.25
C GLU A 52 -9.90 -8.73 1.69
N LEU A 53 -9.99 -7.65 0.93
CA LEU A 53 -9.36 -6.37 1.27
C LEU A 53 -10.19 -5.66 2.35
N LEU A 54 -9.57 -5.39 3.50
CA LEU A 54 -10.23 -4.80 4.67
C LEU A 54 -9.84 -3.34 4.90
N VAL A 55 -8.56 -3.01 4.71
CA VAL A 55 -8.02 -1.64 4.85
C VAL A 55 -7.03 -1.40 3.73
N ALA A 56 -7.04 -0.19 3.17
CA ALA A 56 -6.07 0.26 2.18
C ALA A 56 -5.92 1.78 2.26
N GLU A 57 -5.06 2.24 3.17
CA GLU A 57 -4.93 3.66 3.53
C GLU A 57 -3.50 4.14 3.36
N LYS A 58 -3.33 5.44 3.09
CA LYS A 58 -1.99 6.06 3.05
C LYS A 58 -1.38 6.01 4.44
N TYR A 59 -0.16 5.50 4.56
CA TYR A 59 0.62 5.60 5.81
C TYR A 59 1.57 6.79 5.81
N ASP A 60 1.75 7.45 4.65
CA ASP A 60 2.42 8.74 4.49
C ASP A 60 1.45 9.72 3.79
N PRO A 61 1.12 10.88 4.40
CA PRO A 61 0.21 11.85 3.80
C PRO A 61 0.75 12.51 2.51
N ALA A 62 2.05 12.42 2.22
CA ALA A 62 2.64 13.00 1.02
C ALA A 62 2.25 12.25 -0.27
N VAL A 63 1.84 10.98 -0.18
CA VAL A 63 1.48 10.12 -1.31
C VAL A 63 0.43 10.78 -2.20
N ASN A 64 0.69 10.90 -3.50
CA ASN A 64 -0.16 11.65 -4.42
C ASN A 64 -0.49 10.95 -5.76
N TRP A 65 0.22 9.87 -6.13
CA TRP A 65 -0.03 9.13 -7.38
C TRP A 65 -1.46 8.56 -7.47
N ALA A 66 -2.05 8.22 -6.31
CA ALA A 66 -3.45 7.86 -6.16
C ALA A 66 -4.08 8.60 -4.98
N SER A 67 -5.37 8.93 -5.12
CA SER A 67 -6.13 9.59 -4.07
C SER A 67 -6.52 8.63 -2.95
N LYS A 68 -6.91 7.40 -3.30
CA LYS A 68 -7.30 6.31 -2.40
C LYS A 68 -7.26 4.97 -3.14
N ILE A 69 -7.42 3.86 -2.41
CA ILE A 69 -7.84 2.58 -2.97
C ILE A 69 -9.37 2.47 -2.83
N ASP A 70 -10.08 2.17 -3.91
CA ASP A 70 -11.52 1.88 -3.85
C ASP A 70 -11.71 0.46 -3.30
N LEU A 71 -12.21 0.33 -2.07
CA LEU A 71 -12.39 -0.99 -1.42
C LEU A 71 -13.42 -1.89 -2.10
N LYS A 72 -14.34 -1.34 -2.90
CA LYS A 72 -15.33 -2.14 -3.64
C LYS A 72 -14.71 -2.80 -4.86
N THR A 73 -13.83 -2.10 -5.56
CA THR A 73 -13.17 -2.61 -6.77
C THR A 73 -11.80 -3.23 -6.48
N GLY A 74 -11.18 -2.84 -5.36
CA GLY A 74 -9.79 -3.15 -5.01
C GLY A 74 -8.76 -2.33 -5.79
N LEU A 75 -9.16 -1.30 -6.54
CA LEU A 75 -8.26 -0.60 -7.47
C LEU A 75 -7.87 0.80 -6.96
N PRO A 76 -6.64 1.27 -7.24
CA PRO A 76 -6.24 2.64 -6.95
C PRO A 76 -6.98 3.65 -7.82
N VAL A 77 -7.47 4.72 -7.20
CA VAL A 77 -8.04 5.89 -7.90
C VAL A 77 -6.90 6.84 -8.25
N ARG A 78 -6.27 6.60 -9.41
CA ARG A 78 -5.09 7.32 -9.93
C ARG A 78 -5.35 8.80 -10.20
N ASP A 79 -4.35 9.62 -9.94
CA ASP A 79 -4.31 11.02 -10.37
C ASP A 79 -3.44 11.14 -11.63
N LYS A 80 -4.07 11.54 -12.74
CA LYS A 80 -3.40 11.70 -14.05
C LYS A 80 -2.26 12.70 -14.00
N LYS A 81 -2.27 13.67 -13.08
CA LYS A 81 -1.20 14.65 -12.92
C LYS A 81 0.15 13.98 -12.60
N PHE A 82 0.12 12.88 -11.85
CA PHE A 82 1.31 12.18 -11.35
C PHE A 82 1.58 10.86 -12.08
N SER A 83 0.82 10.57 -13.15
CA SER A 83 0.99 9.40 -14.00
C SER A 83 2.08 9.65 -15.04
N THR A 84 3.08 8.77 -15.09
CA THR A 84 4.17 8.89 -16.08
C THR A 84 3.67 8.51 -17.47
N GLU A 85 2.74 7.55 -17.57
CA GLU A 85 2.11 7.19 -18.83
C GLU A 85 1.21 8.31 -19.37
N ALA A 86 0.37 8.91 -18.54
CA ALA A 86 -0.56 9.95 -18.97
C ALA A 86 0.16 11.24 -19.40
N ASN A 87 1.30 11.54 -18.78
CA ASN A 87 2.15 12.68 -19.16
C ASN A 87 2.95 12.39 -20.44
N GLY A 88 3.27 11.12 -20.71
CA GLY A 88 3.87 10.64 -21.96
C GLY A 88 5.37 10.37 -21.88
N GLU A 89 5.86 9.60 -22.85
CA GLU A 89 7.29 9.35 -23.07
C GLU A 89 8.05 10.66 -23.34
N ASP A 90 9.31 10.72 -22.94
CA ASP A 90 10.18 11.90 -23.06
C ASP A 90 9.64 13.18 -22.35
N VAL A 91 8.66 13.05 -21.46
CA VAL A 91 8.12 14.14 -20.63
C VAL A 91 8.50 13.92 -19.17
N ASN A 92 9.07 14.96 -18.55
CA ASN A 92 9.42 14.92 -17.13
C ASN A 92 8.16 15.09 -16.26
N SER A 93 7.72 13.99 -15.63
CA SER A 93 6.66 14.02 -14.61
C SER A 93 7.23 14.45 -13.26
N GLN A 94 6.73 15.55 -12.70
CA GLN A 94 7.34 16.20 -11.54
C GLN A 94 6.49 16.12 -10.27
N GLY A 95 7.16 16.04 -9.12
CA GLY A 95 6.51 16.09 -7.81
C GLY A 95 5.68 14.85 -7.47
N ILE A 96 5.99 13.71 -8.07
CA ILE A 96 5.38 12.42 -7.73
C ILE A 96 5.85 12.01 -6.34
N CYS A 97 4.90 11.61 -5.50
CA CYS A 97 5.15 11.03 -4.19
C CYS A 97 4.42 9.68 -4.07
N PRO A 98 5.10 8.62 -3.61
CA PRO A 98 6.52 8.61 -3.23
C PRO A 98 7.48 8.69 -4.44
N ALA A 99 8.79 8.76 -4.17
CA ALA A 99 9.79 8.46 -5.21
C ALA A 99 9.80 6.94 -5.48
N ALA A 100 10.52 6.47 -6.51
CA ALA A 100 10.61 5.05 -6.86
C ALA A 100 11.00 4.13 -5.69
N LEU A 101 11.88 4.60 -4.80
CA LEU A 101 12.27 3.91 -3.55
C LEU A 101 11.13 3.74 -2.53
N GLY A 102 9.95 4.31 -2.80
CA GLY A 102 8.72 4.18 -2.04
C GLY A 102 8.68 4.97 -0.74
N SER A 103 7.51 4.97 -0.08
CA SER A 103 7.43 5.46 1.31
C SER A 103 8.05 4.44 2.30
N LYS A 104 8.29 3.20 1.85
CA LYS A 104 9.04 2.14 2.52
C LYS A 104 9.67 1.23 1.45
N ASP A 105 10.92 0.82 1.65
CA ASP A 105 11.61 -0.16 0.79
C ASP A 105 11.73 -1.53 1.52
N GLN A 106 12.88 -2.20 1.43
CA GLN A 106 13.09 -3.53 2.00
C GLN A 106 13.02 -3.60 3.55
N GLN A 107 13.17 -2.47 4.25
CA GLN A 107 13.25 -2.46 5.71
C GLN A 107 11.95 -2.98 6.35
N PRO A 108 11.98 -4.09 7.12
CA PRO A 108 10.76 -4.69 7.62
C PRO A 108 10.17 -3.91 8.80
N ALA A 109 8.85 -3.78 8.83
CA ALA A 109 8.12 -3.26 9.98
C ALA A 109 8.05 -4.30 11.12
N ALA A 110 7.79 -3.83 12.34
CA ALA A 110 7.57 -4.67 13.51
C ALA A 110 6.14 -4.50 14.06
N TYR A 111 5.56 -5.57 14.60
CA TYR A 111 4.27 -5.53 15.29
C TYR A 111 4.43 -5.85 16.77
N SER A 112 3.85 -5.02 17.64
CA SER A 112 3.78 -5.28 19.08
C SER A 112 2.38 -5.73 19.46
N LYS A 113 2.27 -6.93 20.04
CA LYS A 113 0.99 -7.46 20.56
C LYS A 113 0.47 -6.66 21.75
N ASP A 114 1.36 -6.06 22.54
CA ASP A 114 1.01 -5.33 23.75
C ASP A 114 0.36 -3.98 23.44
N THR A 115 0.84 -3.31 22.39
CA THR A 115 0.30 -2.01 21.96
C THR A 115 -0.75 -2.14 20.86
N GLY A 116 -0.74 -3.25 20.11
CA GLY A 116 -1.56 -3.43 18.92
C GLY A 116 -1.09 -2.61 17.72
N LEU A 117 0.12 -2.04 17.77
CA LEU A 117 0.67 -1.14 16.76
C LEU A 117 1.70 -1.81 15.86
N PHE A 118 1.76 -1.30 14.64
CA PHE A 118 2.86 -1.52 13.70
C PHE A 118 3.84 -0.35 13.77
N TYR A 119 5.13 -0.65 13.81
CA TYR A 119 6.22 0.31 13.76
C TYR A 119 6.90 0.16 12.40
N VAL A 120 6.69 1.15 11.54
CA VAL A 120 7.08 1.10 10.12
C VAL A 120 8.26 2.04 9.89
N PRO A 121 9.43 1.55 9.49
CA PRO A 121 10.56 2.39 9.15
C PRO A 121 10.38 2.98 7.73
N THR A 122 9.91 4.22 7.66
CA THR A 122 9.65 4.93 6.39
C THR A 122 10.91 5.60 5.83
N ASN A 123 10.88 5.89 4.52
CA ASN A 123 11.91 6.69 3.84
C ASN A 123 11.71 8.20 4.02
#